data_AF-A0A448ZE81-F1
#
_entry.id   AF-A0A448ZE81-F1
#
_cell.length_a   1.000
_cell.length_b   1.000
_cell.length_c   1.000
_cell.angle_alpha   90.00
_cell.angle_beta   90.00
_cell.angle_gamma   90.00
#
_symmetry.space_group_name_H-M   'P 1'
#
loop_
_entity.id
_entity.type
_entity.pdbx_description
1 polymer ?
#
loop_
_entity_poly.entity_id
_entity_poly.type
_entity_poly.pdbx_seq_one_letter_code
_entity_poly.pdbx_strand_id
1 'polypeptide(L)'
;MASSSTEQQQQASLNSLFPDTNTIDSICIGSGRFLRAVLVPALAAAGYHPAVVQTRSRGFLDHSLSEVASENGNSSWAFSYEVDTVNFDGSIETTNVPCWGAGTLGSPEGKKDVLELCASGLLLSDEKPLVLGLGVTEAGLSSSSTKVMGDLYDVLGSLATRKAPPKQISVINTDNVSQNGDVIRGFMEELATNDGSTRSAAMRQFLADSVVFHNTMVDRITSQRPGSDGLVPRAEPTPLKALVIEDLRLCLPQSFRETDGELFRRFGVVVRSSHKGQLDADIALKLRVANGTHTAIAHAMALSGLPKTDALVSGTAASKLLVGYLDSFFEHQIRAGVVATDDFDAAPGEAEAVYGDWRKRLTHAHFGLSTFFITQNGAAKGGIRIGPTVGDLLGHGLPVACSTAFALAAILRFLTPAHERGASSGSSGVYRGWLDGGGATPNEEQRAVAYADGLSYDLGEGWYEFRCDCGVELDGEPTPLPVALAAAVHSGGPRQPPSYEAVVGAYLRAPKGGNLSAVARSAPGSFSALAGAVAALYARMVAGDAAIDVLGGLDLEASCDCLVDGK
;
A
#
# COMPACT_ATOMS: atom_id res chain seq x y z
N MET A 1 22.40 55.30 20.45
CA MET A 1 21.21 54.98 19.64
C MET A 1 21.67 54.91 18.18
N ALA A 2 22.33 53.87 17.66
CA ALA A 2 22.18 52.42 17.76
C ALA A 2 20.86 51.87 17.17
N SER A 3 21.04 51.21 16.01
CA SER A 3 20.34 50.07 15.39
C SER A 3 18.91 50.22 14.88
N SER A 4 18.68 49.82 13.61
CA SER A 4 17.88 48.61 13.27
C SER A 4 17.25 48.63 11.85
N SER A 5 17.98 48.90 10.77
CA SER A 5 17.35 48.80 9.43
C SER A 5 18.18 48.21 8.29
N THR A 6 19.32 47.59 8.55
CA THR A 6 20.17 47.05 7.46
C THR A 6 20.76 45.65 7.68
N GLU A 7 20.24 44.89 8.65
CA GLU A 7 20.57 43.45 8.84
C GLU A 7 19.43 42.51 8.40
N GLN A 8 18.56 42.95 7.49
CA GLN A 8 17.80 42.02 6.64
C GLN A 8 18.51 41.93 5.29
N GLN A 9 19.76 41.46 5.32
CA GLN A 9 20.42 40.98 4.11
C GLN A 9 19.62 39.81 3.56
N GLN A 10 19.26 39.92 2.28
CA GLN A 10 18.90 38.84 1.36
C GLN A 10 19.76 37.60 1.64
N GLN A 11 19.26 36.67 2.44
CA GLN A 11 19.78 35.32 2.48
C GLN A 11 19.23 34.67 1.21
N ALA A 12 20.07 34.52 0.18
CA ALA A 12 19.70 33.77 -1.01
C ALA A 12 19.17 32.40 -0.54
N SER A 13 17.90 32.09 -0.81
CA SER A 13 17.34 30.80 -0.38
C SER A 13 18.16 29.71 -1.05
N LEU A 14 18.89 28.92 -0.28
CA LEU A 14 19.66 27.79 -0.78
C LEU A 14 18.71 26.86 -1.56
N ASN A 15 19.12 26.43 -2.75
CA ASN A 15 18.32 25.57 -3.63
C ASN A 15 18.61 24.08 -3.41
N SER A 16 19.63 23.79 -2.60
CA SER A 16 20.05 22.49 -2.12
C SER A 16 20.89 22.62 -0.86
N LEU A 17 21.07 21.51 -0.15
CA LEU A 17 21.94 21.35 1.01
C LEU A 17 22.79 20.10 0.77
N PHE A 18 23.99 20.26 0.21
CA PHE A 18 24.96 19.19 0.00
C PHE A 18 26.29 19.57 0.67
N PRO A 19 26.38 19.47 2.01
CA PRO A 19 27.48 20.03 2.79
C PRO A 19 28.85 19.41 2.47
N ASP A 20 28.90 18.10 2.20
CA ASP A 20 30.11 17.41 1.74
C ASP A 20 29.77 16.42 0.63
N THR A 21 29.85 16.88 -0.61
CA THR A 21 29.51 16.06 -1.79
C THR A 21 30.39 14.80 -1.88
N ASN A 22 31.64 14.83 -1.41
CA ASN A 22 32.58 13.70 -1.46
C ASN A 22 32.25 12.58 -0.47
N THR A 23 31.17 12.68 0.29
CA THR A 23 30.69 11.61 1.18
C THR A 23 29.43 10.93 0.65
N ILE A 24 28.60 11.63 -0.13
CA ILE A 24 27.30 11.14 -0.58
C ILE A 24 27.51 10.03 -1.62
N ASP A 25 27.06 8.82 -1.29
CA ASP A 25 27.16 7.61 -2.13
C ASP A 25 25.78 6.94 -2.34
N SER A 26 24.70 7.68 -2.03
CA SER A 26 23.32 7.26 -2.29
C SER A 26 22.41 8.48 -2.44
N ILE A 27 21.46 8.42 -3.37
CA ILE A 27 20.42 9.44 -3.55
C ILE A 27 19.05 8.80 -3.43
N CYS A 28 18.18 9.36 -2.61
CA CYS A 28 16.79 8.96 -2.47
C CYS A 28 15.87 10.02 -3.10
N ILE A 29 15.26 9.68 -4.25
CA ILE A 29 14.33 10.55 -5.00
C ILE A 29 12.91 10.33 -4.46
N GLY A 30 12.34 11.40 -3.94
CA GLY A 30 11.13 11.37 -3.12
C GLY A 30 11.44 11.68 -1.66
N SER A 31 10.45 12.18 -0.93
CA SER A 31 10.54 12.43 0.53
C SER A 31 9.37 11.81 1.29
N GLY A 32 8.79 10.76 0.69
CA GLY A 32 7.68 10.02 1.27
C GLY A 32 8.03 9.43 2.63
N ARG A 33 6.98 9.21 3.43
CA ARG A 33 7.10 8.72 4.81
C ARG A 33 7.73 7.33 4.89
N PHE A 34 7.33 6.42 4.00
CA PHE A 34 7.87 5.07 3.96
C PHE A 34 9.38 5.08 3.61
N LEU A 35 9.75 5.80 2.55
CA LEU A 35 11.16 5.95 2.12
C LEU A 35 12.04 6.43 3.29
N ARG A 36 11.58 7.44 4.03
CA ARG A 36 12.29 8.02 5.18
C ARG A 36 12.21 7.19 6.47
N ALA A 37 11.18 6.36 6.63
CA ALA A 37 11.06 5.49 7.79
C ALA A 37 11.72 4.11 7.62
N VAL A 38 12.07 3.72 6.38
CA VAL A 38 12.56 2.36 6.06
C VAL A 38 13.85 2.41 5.25
N LEU A 39 13.82 2.86 3.99
CA LEU A 39 14.98 2.72 3.09
C LEU A 39 16.15 3.63 3.49
N VAL A 40 15.90 4.92 3.75
CA VAL A 40 16.95 5.87 4.14
C VAL A 40 17.70 5.41 5.40
N PRO A 41 17.03 5.07 6.53
CA PRO A 41 17.75 4.58 7.70
C PRO A 41 18.42 3.22 7.48
N ALA A 42 17.86 2.34 6.65
CA ALA A 42 18.53 1.08 6.29
C ALA A 42 19.81 1.32 5.48
N LEU A 43 19.81 2.29 4.56
CA LEU A 43 21.00 2.68 3.80
C LEU A 43 22.07 3.24 4.74
N ALA A 44 21.70 4.13 5.66
CA ALA A 44 22.62 4.67 6.65
C ALA A 44 23.26 3.55 7.51
N ALA A 45 22.45 2.59 7.99
CA ALA A 45 22.94 1.45 8.75
C ALA A 45 23.83 0.50 7.90
N ALA A 46 23.60 0.43 6.59
CA ALA A 46 24.44 -0.30 5.65
C ALA A 46 25.76 0.43 5.29
N GLY A 47 26.03 1.58 5.91
CA GLY A 47 27.23 2.40 5.65
C GLY A 47 27.15 3.23 4.37
N TYR A 48 25.95 3.52 3.87
CA TYR A 48 25.72 4.56 2.86
C TYR A 48 25.44 5.91 3.51
N HIS A 49 25.61 6.97 2.74
CA HIS A 49 25.47 8.38 3.13
C HIS A 49 24.36 9.00 2.27
N PRO A 50 23.08 8.69 2.55
CA PRO A 50 21.97 9.08 1.69
C PRO A 50 21.72 10.60 1.69
N ALA A 51 21.51 11.15 0.50
CA ALA A 51 20.86 12.44 0.30
C ALA A 51 19.40 12.26 -0.14
N VAL A 52 18.48 13.06 0.40
CA VAL A 52 17.05 12.99 0.07
C VAL A 52 16.66 14.15 -0.84
N VAL A 53 16.05 13.84 -1.98
CA VAL A 53 15.72 14.82 -3.02
C VAL A 53 14.22 14.81 -3.27
N GLN A 54 13.52 15.91 -2.97
CA GLN A 54 12.09 16.02 -3.25
C GLN A 54 11.81 16.13 -4.75
N THR A 55 10.79 15.44 -5.23
CA THR A 55 10.40 15.48 -6.66
C THR A 55 9.64 16.75 -7.03
N ARG A 56 8.95 17.35 -6.05
CA ARG A 56 8.13 18.55 -6.13
C ARG A 56 8.24 19.32 -4.82
N SER A 57 8.01 20.63 -4.84
CA SER A 57 8.07 21.52 -3.67
C SER A 57 9.45 21.56 -3.00
N ARG A 58 9.55 22.21 -1.84
CA ARG A 58 10.79 22.39 -1.07
C ARG A 58 10.66 22.12 0.43
N GLY A 59 9.52 21.63 0.92
CA GLY A 59 9.26 21.50 2.36
C GLY A 59 10.30 20.69 3.14
N PHE A 60 10.81 19.58 2.59
CA PHE A 60 11.86 18.79 3.26
C PHE A 60 13.23 19.51 3.22
N LEU A 61 13.56 20.15 2.10
CA LEU A 61 14.78 20.95 1.98
C LEU A 61 14.74 22.12 2.97
N ASP A 62 13.64 22.87 3.00
CA ASP A 62 13.47 24.03 3.89
C ASP A 62 13.54 23.61 5.36
N HIS A 63 12.95 22.47 5.72
CA HIS A 63 13.07 21.89 7.06
C HIS A 63 14.53 21.51 7.38
N SER A 64 15.24 20.89 6.44
CA SER A 64 16.64 20.53 6.63
C SER A 64 17.53 21.75 6.84
N LEU A 65 17.28 22.83 6.08
CA LEU A 65 17.97 24.11 6.23
C LEU A 65 17.69 24.77 7.58
N SER A 66 16.46 24.66 8.11
CA SER A 66 16.13 25.19 9.43
C SER A 66 16.82 24.43 10.56
N GLU A 67 16.95 23.11 10.44
CA GLU A 67 17.68 22.29 11.42
C GLU A 67 19.17 22.67 11.46
N VAL A 68 19.83 22.76 10.30
CA VAL A 68 21.24 23.16 10.23
C VAL A 68 21.48 24.57 10.78
N ALA A 69 20.55 25.50 10.56
CA ALA A 69 20.64 26.84 11.11
C ALA A 69 20.49 26.89 12.64
N SER A 70 19.76 25.93 13.24
CA SER A 70 19.49 25.90 14.69
C SER A 70 20.64 25.28 15.51
N GLU A 71 21.47 24.44 14.90
CA GLU A 71 22.60 23.76 15.56
C GLU A 71 23.85 24.65 15.82
N ASN A 72 23.73 25.99 15.68
CA ASN A 72 24.78 26.98 16.00
C ASN A 72 26.19 26.64 15.46
N GLY A 73 26.27 26.11 14.24
CA GLY A 73 27.54 25.91 13.55
C GLY A 73 28.40 24.77 14.09
N ASN A 74 27.83 23.81 14.83
CA ASN A 74 28.54 22.57 15.11
C ASN A 74 28.61 21.76 13.80
N SER A 75 29.82 21.66 13.25
CA SER A 75 30.13 21.22 11.88
C SER A 75 29.94 19.71 11.65
N SER A 76 28.73 19.21 11.86
CA SER A 76 28.35 17.88 11.40
C SER A 76 28.03 17.95 9.91
N TRP A 77 28.77 17.19 9.10
CA TRP A 77 28.55 16.99 7.65
C TRP A 77 27.22 16.28 7.33
N ALA A 78 26.45 15.91 8.35
CA ALA A 78 25.11 15.35 8.26
C ALA A 78 24.15 16.13 9.17
N PHE A 79 22.94 16.39 8.70
CA PHE A 79 21.82 16.75 9.56
C PHE A 79 21.02 15.48 9.87
N SER A 80 20.04 15.56 10.78
CA SER A 80 19.13 14.45 11.01
C SER A 80 17.69 14.89 10.89
N TYR A 81 16.80 13.94 10.61
CA TYR A 81 15.35 14.16 10.69
C TYR A 81 14.73 13.09 11.59
N GLU A 82 13.63 13.47 12.23
CA GLU A 82 12.93 12.61 13.16
C GLU A 82 12.05 11.58 12.44
N VAL A 83 11.96 10.38 13.02
CA VAL A 83 10.95 9.36 12.72
C VAL A 83 10.35 8.86 14.03
N ASP A 84 9.03 8.97 14.18
CA ASP A 84 8.31 8.49 15.34
C ASP A 84 7.87 7.03 15.13
N THR A 85 8.22 6.14 16.04
CA THR A 85 7.66 4.78 16.13
C THR A 85 6.71 4.72 17.31
N VAL A 86 5.45 4.35 17.07
CA VAL A 86 4.48 4.10 18.12
C VAL A 86 4.63 2.65 18.54
N ASN A 87 5.09 2.41 19.76
CA ASN A 87 5.25 1.07 20.31
C ASN A 87 3.91 0.47 20.73
N PHE A 88 3.88 -0.85 20.86
CA PHE A 88 2.66 -1.58 21.23
C PHE A 88 2.06 -1.17 22.59
N ASP A 89 2.88 -0.63 23.50
CA ASP A 89 2.45 -0.08 24.80
C ASP A 89 1.97 1.38 24.72
N GLY A 90 2.01 1.99 23.54
CA GLY A 90 1.61 3.36 23.27
C GLY A 90 2.71 4.40 23.47
N SER A 91 3.89 4.00 23.96
CA SER A 91 5.06 4.87 23.99
C SER A 91 5.47 5.26 22.57
N ILE A 92 5.98 6.49 22.42
CA ILE A 92 6.50 6.98 21.15
C ILE A 92 8.01 7.06 21.28
N GLU A 93 8.71 6.28 20.45
CA GLU A 93 10.15 6.36 20.28
C GLU A 93 10.46 7.24 19.06
N THR A 94 11.14 8.36 19.27
CA THR A 94 11.60 9.22 18.19
C THR A 94 13.07 8.89 17.88
N THR A 95 13.32 8.43 16.65
CA THR A 95 14.67 8.17 16.13
C THR A 95 15.12 9.32 15.24
N ASN A 96 16.32 9.84 15.49
CA ASN A 96 16.98 10.78 14.58
C ASN A 96 17.74 10.00 13.49
N VAL A 97 17.27 10.13 12.25
CA VAL A 97 17.87 9.46 11.10
C VAL A 97 18.88 10.41 10.44
N PRO A 98 20.16 10.04 10.32
CA PRO A 98 21.15 10.89 9.69
C PRO A 98 20.91 11.01 8.19
N CYS A 99 21.18 12.18 7.64
CA CYS A 99 21.02 12.54 6.24
C CYS A 99 22.18 13.45 5.79
N TRP A 100 22.79 13.12 4.66
CA TRP A 100 24.00 13.78 4.16
C TRP A 100 23.70 14.85 3.11
N GLY A 101 22.44 14.99 2.74
CA GLY A 101 22.02 16.07 1.87
C GLY A 101 20.52 16.15 1.68
N ALA A 102 20.06 17.35 1.36
CA ALA A 102 18.68 17.61 0.96
C ALA A 102 18.68 18.38 -0.37
N GLY A 103 17.80 17.99 -1.29
CA GLY A 103 17.65 18.69 -2.57
C GLY A 103 16.20 18.74 -3.04
N THR A 104 15.98 19.43 -4.15
CA THR A 104 14.67 19.44 -4.82
C THR A 104 14.83 19.41 -6.33
N LEU A 105 14.09 18.52 -6.99
CA LEU A 105 13.85 18.53 -8.43
C LEU A 105 12.66 19.42 -8.79
N GLY A 106 11.99 20.00 -7.80
CA GLY A 106 10.78 20.80 -7.96
C GLY A 106 11.01 22.19 -8.55
N SER A 107 12.26 22.68 -8.56
CA SER A 107 12.66 23.95 -9.20
C SER A 107 13.80 23.74 -10.21
N PRO A 108 13.94 24.61 -11.22
CA PRO A 108 15.05 24.54 -12.18
C PRO A 108 16.43 24.60 -11.53
N GLU A 109 16.62 25.51 -10.56
CA GLU A 109 17.89 25.69 -9.85
C GLU A 109 18.21 24.49 -8.96
N GLY A 110 17.22 23.99 -8.20
CA GLY A 110 17.43 22.80 -7.37
C GLY A 110 17.71 21.56 -8.22
N LYS A 111 17.01 21.40 -9.36
CA LYS A 111 17.29 20.32 -10.31
C LYS A 111 18.72 20.43 -10.85
N LYS A 112 19.18 21.63 -11.20
CA LYS A 112 20.56 21.86 -11.64
C LYS A 112 21.56 21.40 -10.56
N ASP A 113 21.36 21.78 -9.30
CA ASP A 113 22.24 21.39 -8.19
C ASP A 113 22.30 19.86 -8.02
N VAL A 114 21.16 19.17 -8.14
CA VAL A 114 21.09 17.69 -8.05
C VAL A 114 21.84 17.04 -9.22
N LEU A 115 21.67 17.56 -10.45
CA LEU A 115 22.35 17.02 -11.63
C LEU A 115 23.87 17.28 -11.55
N GLU A 116 24.30 18.41 -10.98
CA GLU A 116 25.71 18.70 -10.73
C GLU A 116 26.33 17.76 -9.68
N LEU A 117 25.60 17.49 -8.59
CA LEU A 117 25.98 16.46 -7.61
C LEU A 117 26.20 15.10 -8.31
N CYS A 118 25.28 14.69 -9.19
CA CYS A 118 25.42 13.44 -9.94
C CYS A 118 26.61 13.46 -10.92
N ALA A 119 26.83 14.57 -11.62
CA ALA A 119 27.86 14.69 -12.64
C ALA A 119 29.29 14.74 -12.09
N SER A 120 29.50 15.19 -10.84
CA SER A 120 30.85 15.27 -10.28
C SER A 120 30.95 15.08 -8.78
N GLY A 121 29.89 15.38 -8.02
CA GLY A 121 29.96 15.45 -6.56
C GLY A 121 29.93 14.10 -5.83
N LEU A 122 29.19 13.10 -6.31
CA LEU A 122 29.01 11.82 -5.58
C LEU A 122 30.31 11.03 -5.38
N LEU A 123 30.42 10.40 -4.21
CA LEU A 123 31.40 9.39 -3.89
C LEU A 123 31.03 8.07 -4.56
N LEU A 124 31.88 7.61 -5.48
CA LEU A 124 31.72 6.33 -6.16
C LEU A 124 32.74 5.33 -5.63
N SER A 125 32.30 4.09 -5.44
CA SER A 125 33.12 2.98 -5.01
C SER A 125 33.15 1.88 -6.08
N ASP A 126 34.28 1.19 -6.16
CA ASP A 126 34.40 -0.04 -6.94
C ASP A 126 33.92 -1.28 -6.17
N GLU A 127 33.73 -1.17 -4.85
CA GLU A 127 33.41 -2.27 -3.94
C GLU A 127 31.91 -2.38 -3.61
N LYS A 128 31.14 -1.31 -3.82
CA LYS A 128 29.68 -1.29 -3.59
C LYS A 128 28.97 -0.43 -4.66
N PRO A 129 27.73 -0.77 -5.05
CA PRO A 129 26.99 0.00 -6.04
C PRO A 129 26.60 1.37 -5.49
N LEU A 130 26.45 2.36 -6.38
CA LEU A 130 25.68 3.57 -6.10
C LEU A 130 24.20 3.18 -5.90
N VAL A 131 23.56 3.62 -4.83
CA VAL A 131 22.14 3.34 -4.62
C VAL A 131 21.28 4.56 -4.99
N LEU A 132 20.25 4.32 -5.80
CA LEU A 132 19.19 5.26 -6.08
C LEU A 132 17.88 4.74 -5.48
N GLY A 133 17.47 5.30 -4.35
CA GLY A 133 16.16 5.02 -3.75
C GLY A 133 15.04 5.80 -4.43
N LEU A 134 13.88 5.20 -4.63
CA LEU A 134 12.67 5.90 -5.14
C LEU A 134 11.47 5.71 -4.23
N GLY A 135 10.73 6.80 -3.99
CA GLY A 135 9.42 6.79 -3.34
C GLY A 135 8.59 7.97 -3.86
N VAL A 136 7.88 7.74 -4.96
CA VAL A 136 7.28 8.77 -5.81
C VAL A 136 5.78 8.58 -6.01
N THR A 137 5.19 7.59 -5.33
CA THR A 137 3.80 7.12 -5.39
C THR A 137 3.43 6.49 -6.74
N GLU A 138 2.30 5.79 -6.78
CA GLU A 138 1.74 5.19 -7.99
C GLU A 138 1.54 6.22 -9.10
N ALA A 139 1.20 7.47 -8.74
CA ALA A 139 1.06 8.56 -9.70
C ALA A 139 2.39 9.01 -10.32
N GLY A 140 3.51 8.83 -9.60
CA GLY A 140 4.84 9.06 -10.16
C GLY A 140 5.27 7.96 -11.13
N LEU A 141 4.70 6.76 -10.99
CA LEU A 141 5.01 5.58 -11.80
C LEU A 141 3.93 5.29 -12.87
N SER A 142 3.04 6.23 -13.16
CA SER A 142 1.93 5.99 -14.08
C SER A 142 2.36 5.92 -15.55
N SER A 143 3.46 6.57 -15.92
CA SER A 143 4.00 6.59 -17.29
C SER A 143 5.43 7.15 -17.36
N SER A 144 6.11 6.87 -18.47
CA SER A 144 7.39 7.47 -18.87
C SER A 144 7.33 9.00 -18.97
N SER A 145 6.17 9.56 -19.31
CA SER A 145 5.93 10.99 -19.48
C SER A 145 5.77 11.77 -18.18
N THR A 146 5.72 11.10 -17.03
CA THR A 146 5.67 11.81 -15.75
C THR A 146 6.96 12.60 -15.51
N LYS A 147 6.85 13.78 -14.90
CA LYS A 147 8.01 14.63 -14.60
C LYS A 147 9.12 13.87 -13.87
N VAL A 148 8.75 13.05 -12.88
CA VAL A 148 9.72 12.34 -12.04
C VAL A 148 10.48 11.24 -12.79
N MET A 149 9.85 10.56 -13.75
CA MET A 149 10.57 9.62 -14.62
C MET A 149 11.52 10.35 -15.56
N GLY A 150 11.10 11.50 -16.11
CA GLY A 150 12.01 12.38 -16.86
C GLY A 150 13.19 12.88 -16.02
N ASP A 151 12.95 13.27 -14.76
CA ASP A 151 14.03 13.68 -13.85
C ASP A 151 14.98 12.53 -13.49
N LEU A 152 14.47 11.31 -13.27
CA LEU A 152 15.30 10.12 -13.06
C LEU A 152 16.17 9.82 -14.28
N TYR A 153 15.60 9.93 -15.48
CA TYR A 153 16.34 9.77 -16.74
C TYR A 153 17.47 10.79 -16.86
N ASP A 154 17.22 12.06 -16.53
CA ASP A 154 18.26 13.10 -16.50
C ASP A 154 19.34 12.82 -15.45
N VAL A 155 18.97 12.35 -14.25
CA VAL A 155 19.91 11.94 -13.19
C VAL A 155 20.82 10.81 -13.67
N LEU A 156 20.24 9.75 -14.25
CA LEU A 156 21.01 8.65 -14.84
C LEU A 156 21.90 9.14 -15.98
N GLY A 157 21.43 10.08 -16.79
CA GLY A 157 22.19 10.71 -17.86
C GLY A 157 23.40 11.48 -17.33
N SER A 158 23.23 12.25 -16.26
CA SER A 158 24.34 12.95 -15.58
C SER A 158 25.36 11.99 -14.97
N LEU A 159 24.94 10.82 -14.49
CA LEU A 159 25.87 9.78 -14.02
C LEU A 159 26.65 9.14 -15.17
N ALA A 160 25.98 8.91 -16.30
CA ALA A 160 26.58 8.32 -17.51
C ALA A 160 27.64 9.22 -18.17
N THR A 161 27.53 10.55 -18.03
CA THR A 161 28.48 11.51 -18.63
C THR A 161 29.73 11.75 -17.80
N ARG A 162 29.82 11.16 -16.60
CA ARG A 162 31.03 11.25 -15.76
C ARG A 162 32.23 10.70 -16.53
N LYS A 163 33.41 11.29 -16.29
CA LYS A 163 34.67 10.74 -16.82
C LYS A 163 34.92 9.30 -16.35
N ALA A 164 34.50 9.00 -15.12
CA ALA A 164 34.43 7.66 -14.56
C ALA A 164 32.99 7.44 -14.05
N PRO A 165 32.09 6.88 -14.88
CA PRO A 165 30.74 6.53 -14.48
C PRO A 165 30.73 5.45 -13.38
N PRO A 166 29.67 5.37 -12.56
CA PRO A 166 29.52 4.28 -11.61
C PRO A 166 29.53 2.94 -12.35
N LYS A 167 30.30 1.96 -11.86
CA LYS A 167 30.30 0.61 -12.44
C LYS A 167 28.96 -0.10 -12.27
N GLN A 168 28.27 0.19 -11.17
CA GLN A 168 26.98 -0.39 -10.85
C GLN A 168 26.11 0.60 -10.08
N ILE A 169 24.84 0.67 -10.48
CA ILE A 169 23.79 1.47 -9.88
C ILE A 169 22.64 0.54 -9.51
N SER A 170 22.27 0.51 -8.24
CA SER A 170 21.09 -0.21 -7.75
C SER A 170 19.95 0.77 -7.55
N VAL A 171 18.92 0.65 -8.37
CA VAL A 171 17.68 1.41 -8.27
C VAL A 171 16.68 0.62 -7.44
N ILE A 172 16.34 1.10 -6.25
CA ILE A 172 15.46 0.45 -5.28
C ILE A 172 14.20 1.29 -5.12
N ASN A 173 13.06 0.76 -5.56
CA ASN A 173 11.77 1.43 -5.41
C ASN A 173 11.09 1.03 -4.09
N THR A 174 10.35 1.95 -3.49
CA THR A 174 9.58 1.76 -2.25
C THR A 174 8.08 2.04 -2.41
N ASP A 175 7.61 2.24 -3.64
CA ASP A 175 6.18 2.38 -3.96
C ASP A 175 5.52 1.01 -4.11
N ASN A 176 4.26 0.92 -3.66
CA ASN A 176 3.46 -0.30 -3.64
C ASN A 176 2.84 -0.59 -5.03
N VAL A 177 3.69 -0.69 -6.05
CA VAL A 177 3.37 -1.06 -7.42
C VAL A 177 3.95 -2.44 -7.71
N SER A 178 3.20 -3.31 -8.37
CA SER A 178 3.70 -4.64 -8.77
C SER A 178 4.83 -4.51 -9.79
N GLN A 179 5.89 -5.31 -9.65
CA GLN A 179 7.05 -5.31 -10.55
C GLN A 179 7.62 -3.89 -10.78
N ASN A 180 7.70 -3.11 -9.70
CA ASN A 180 8.01 -1.68 -9.76
C ASN A 180 9.40 -1.35 -10.35
N GLY A 181 10.37 -2.25 -10.23
CA GLY A 181 11.68 -2.13 -10.86
C GLY A 181 11.60 -2.32 -12.38
N ASP A 182 10.90 -3.35 -12.83
CA ASP A 182 10.70 -3.61 -14.26
C ASP A 182 9.88 -2.52 -14.93
N VAL A 183 8.88 -1.97 -14.23
CA VAL A 183 8.11 -0.79 -14.71
C VAL A 183 9.04 0.40 -14.94
N ILE A 184 9.89 0.75 -13.97
CA ILE A 184 10.84 1.86 -14.12
C ILE A 184 11.81 1.58 -15.27
N ARG A 185 12.34 0.36 -15.37
CA ARG A 185 13.25 -0.04 -16.46
C ARG A 185 12.61 0.23 -17.83
N GLY A 186 11.37 -0.23 -18.02
CA GLY A 186 10.61 -0.01 -19.25
C GLY A 186 10.47 1.47 -19.59
N PHE A 187 10.18 2.33 -18.60
CA PHE A 187 10.13 3.79 -18.82
C PHE A 187 11.47 4.39 -19.19
N MET A 188 12.58 3.95 -18.58
CA MET A 188 13.92 4.45 -18.92
C MET A 188 14.31 4.05 -20.34
N GLU A 189 13.99 2.82 -20.76
CA GLU A 189 14.21 2.32 -22.12
C GLU A 189 13.37 3.08 -23.16
N GLU A 190 12.10 3.38 -22.84
CA GLU A 190 11.21 4.18 -23.69
C GLU A 190 11.73 5.61 -23.86
N LEU A 191 12.11 6.28 -22.76
CA LEU A 191 12.70 7.62 -22.79
C LEU A 191 14.01 7.63 -23.60
N ALA A 192 14.87 6.63 -23.39
CA ALA A 192 16.11 6.49 -24.16
C ALA A 192 15.85 6.32 -25.66
N THR A 193 14.81 5.57 -26.03
CA THR A 193 14.42 5.36 -27.42
C THR A 193 13.87 6.65 -28.05
N ASN A 194 13.04 7.38 -27.32
CA ASN A 194 12.37 8.59 -27.80
C ASN A 194 13.29 9.82 -27.90
N ASP A 195 14.40 9.86 -27.16
CA ASP A 195 15.39 10.96 -27.26
C ASP A 195 16.02 11.08 -28.67
N GLY A 196 16.04 10.01 -29.47
CA GLY A 196 16.37 10.01 -30.90
C GLY A 196 17.79 10.49 -31.27
N SER A 197 18.62 10.84 -30.29
CA SER A 197 19.97 11.38 -30.46
C SER A 197 21.03 10.28 -30.49
N THR A 198 22.27 10.57 -30.92
CA THR A 198 23.39 9.61 -30.76
C THR A 198 23.66 9.25 -29.30
N ARG A 199 23.22 10.09 -28.34
CA ARG A 199 23.26 9.80 -26.89
C ARG A 199 22.26 8.71 -26.49
N SER A 200 21.22 8.45 -27.29
CA SER A 200 20.25 7.35 -27.08
C SER A 200 20.94 5.98 -27.02
N ALA A 201 21.87 5.70 -27.94
CA ALA A 201 22.57 4.42 -27.97
C ALA A 201 23.48 4.23 -26.76
N ALA A 202 24.25 5.27 -26.40
CA ALA A 202 25.12 5.26 -25.23
C ALA A 202 24.32 5.12 -23.92
N MET A 203 23.19 5.82 -23.80
CA MET A 203 22.30 5.72 -22.65
C MET A 203 21.69 4.33 -22.52
N ARG A 204 21.18 3.75 -23.61
CA ARG A 204 20.65 2.36 -23.59
C ARG A 204 21.72 1.37 -23.17
N GLN A 205 22.96 1.52 -23.64
CA GLN A 205 24.08 0.67 -23.22
C GLN A 205 24.38 0.86 -21.73
N PHE A 206 24.43 2.10 -21.25
CA PHE A 206 24.64 2.41 -19.84
C PHE A 206 23.56 1.82 -18.93
N LEU A 207 22.28 1.96 -19.30
CA LEU A 207 21.15 1.35 -18.59
C LEU A 207 21.27 -0.17 -18.51
N ALA A 208 21.68 -0.82 -19.61
CA ALA A 208 21.83 -2.27 -19.67
C ALA A 208 23.01 -2.78 -18.83
N ASP A 209 24.16 -2.11 -18.92
CA ASP A 209 25.42 -2.59 -18.34
C ASP A 209 25.60 -2.19 -16.88
N SER A 210 25.16 -0.98 -16.53
CA SER A 210 25.50 -0.35 -15.24
C SER A 210 24.31 -0.21 -14.30
N VAL A 211 23.06 -0.33 -14.77
CA VAL A 211 21.88 -0.06 -13.94
C VAL A 211 21.07 -1.33 -13.64
N VAL A 212 20.74 -1.51 -12.37
CA VAL A 212 19.91 -2.59 -11.86
C VAL A 212 18.67 -2.04 -11.23
N PHE A 213 17.54 -2.26 -11.89
CA PHE A 213 16.22 -1.93 -11.36
C PHE A 213 15.68 -3.11 -10.58
N HIS A 214 15.68 -2.99 -9.25
CA HIS A 214 15.22 -4.03 -8.35
C HIS A 214 13.70 -3.96 -8.17
N ASN A 215 13.01 -5.08 -8.37
CA ASN A 215 11.63 -5.23 -7.94
C ASN A 215 11.59 -5.35 -6.41
N THR A 216 10.58 -4.75 -5.79
CA THR A 216 10.45 -4.77 -4.33
C THR A 216 9.02 -5.05 -3.87
N MET A 217 8.92 -5.52 -2.63
CA MET A 217 7.69 -5.52 -1.84
C MET A 217 7.91 -4.65 -0.61
N VAL A 218 6.92 -3.82 -0.28
CA VAL A 218 6.98 -2.91 0.86
C VAL A 218 5.84 -3.17 1.83
N ASP A 219 6.11 -3.21 3.14
CA ASP A 219 5.09 -3.39 4.16
C ASP A 219 5.45 -2.71 5.49
N ARG A 220 4.95 -1.48 5.68
CA ARG A 220 4.96 -0.81 6.98
C ARG A 220 3.91 0.28 6.96
N ILE A 221 3.02 0.26 7.93
CA ILE A 221 2.00 1.29 8.03
C ILE A 221 2.65 2.59 8.49
N THR A 222 2.48 3.64 7.69
CA THR A 222 3.02 4.97 7.98
C THR A 222 1.92 6.03 7.97
N SER A 223 2.05 6.97 8.90
CA SER A 223 1.27 8.18 9.10
C SER A 223 2.25 9.33 9.40
N GLN A 224 1.78 10.46 9.92
CA GLN A 224 2.65 11.59 10.27
C GLN A 224 2.38 12.09 11.68
N ARG A 225 3.38 12.72 12.28
CA ARG A 225 3.20 13.46 13.53
C ARG A 225 2.16 14.57 13.30
N PRO A 226 1.11 14.69 14.13
CA PRO A 226 0.16 15.79 14.04
C PRO A 226 0.87 17.15 14.09
N GLY A 227 0.49 18.07 13.20
CA GLY A 227 1.08 19.41 13.12
C GLY A 227 2.47 19.49 12.49
N SER A 228 3.05 18.38 11.99
CA SER A 228 4.37 18.42 11.33
C SER A 228 4.31 18.60 9.81
N ASP A 229 3.12 18.77 9.22
CA ASP A 229 2.91 18.83 7.76
C ASP A 229 3.61 17.71 6.96
N GLY A 230 3.65 16.50 7.52
CA GLY A 230 4.28 15.33 6.91
C GLY A 230 5.81 15.27 7.00
N LEU A 231 6.45 16.27 7.63
CA LEU A 231 7.90 16.32 7.81
C LEU A 231 8.43 15.29 8.81
N VAL A 232 7.65 14.87 9.80
CA VAL A 232 8.04 13.77 10.70
C VAL A 232 7.18 12.54 10.39
N PRO A 233 7.74 11.50 9.74
CA PRO A 233 7.06 10.23 9.56
C PRO A 233 6.72 9.62 10.93
N ARG A 234 5.54 9.07 11.04
CA ARG A 234 5.07 8.32 12.21
C ARG A 234 4.67 6.91 11.78
N ALA A 235 5.25 5.88 12.36
CA ALA A 235 5.05 4.51 11.92
C ALA A 235 4.69 3.57 13.08
N GLU A 236 4.15 2.41 12.74
CA GLU A 236 4.12 1.25 13.62
C GLU A 236 5.55 0.68 13.81
N PRO A 237 5.76 -0.24 14.78
CA PRO A 237 7.02 -0.96 14.91
C PRO A 237 7.37 -1.70 13.60
N THR A 238 8.66 -1.78 13.27
CA THR A 238 9.11 -2.36 12.00
C THR A 238 8.66 -3.83 11.86
N PRO A 239 7.92 -4.18 10.80
CA PRO A 239 7.56 -5.57 10.50
C PRO A 239 8.78 -6.40 10.09
N LEU A 240 8.70 -7.73 10.23
CA LEU A 240 9.80 -8.64 9.85
C LEU A 240 10.24 -8.48 8.39
N LYS A 241 9.30 -8.17 7.50
CA LYS A 241 9.54 -7.94 6.07
C LYS A 241 9.00 -6.58 5.65
N ALA A 242 9.62 -5.52 6.17
CA ALA A 242 9.25 -4.16 5.81
C ALA A 242 9.63 -3.82 4.37
N LEU A 243 10.77 -4.31 3.88
CA LEU A 243 11.24 -4.11 2.52
C LEU A 243 11.89 -5.40 2.00
N VAL A 244 11.25 -6.04 1.03
CA VAL A 244 11.83 -7.18 0.33
C VAL A 244 12.37 -6.71 -1.03
N ILE A 245 13.61 -7.05 -1.35
CA ILE A 245 14.29 -6.64 -2.58
C ILE A 245 14.69 -7.88 -3.37
N GLU A 246 14.32 -7.95 -4.64
CA GLU A 246 14.84 -8.97 -5.54
C GLU A 246 16.20 -8.54 -6.12
N ASP A 247 17.25 -9.32 -5.83
CA ASP A 247 18.63 -9.08 -6.26
C ASP A 247 19.24 -10.35 -6.89
N LEU A 248 18.66 -10.80 -8.00
CA LEU A 248 19.12 -11.99 -8.74
C LEU A 248 20.53 -11.82 -9.33
N ARG A 249 21.03 -10.59 -9.44
CA ARG A 249 22.37 -10.28 -9.95
C ARG A 249 23.42 -10.13 -8.85
N LEU A 250 23.04 -10.29 -7.58
CA LEU A 250 23.91 -10.14 -6.41
C LEU A 250 24.63 -8.78 -6.38
N CYS A 251 23.96 -7.73 -6.86
CA CYS A 251 24.50 -6.38 -6.94
C CYS A 251 24.61 -5.71 -5.58
N LEU A 252 23.71 -6.02 -4.65
CA LEU A 252 23.74 -5.41 -3.33
C LEU A 252 24.90 -5.98 -2.49
N PRO A 253 25.44 -5.20 -1.54
CA PRO A 253 26.47 -5.68 -0.62
C PRO A 253 26.01 -6.89 0.21
N GLN A 254 26.96 -7.68 0.73
CA GLN A 254 26.66 -8.83 1.58
C GLN A 254 25.83 -8.46 2.82
N SER A 255 26.03 -7.27 3.39
CA SER A 255 25.27 -6.78 4.55
C SER A 255 23.76 -6.73 4.33
N PHE A 256 23.29 -6.56 3.08
CA PHE A 256 21.87 -6.63 2.73
C PHE A 256 21.30 -8.05 2.72
N ARG A 257 22.15 -9.07 2.53
CA ARG A 257 21.73 -10.47 2.37
C ARG A 257 21.79 -11.28 3.68
N GLU A 258 22.26 -10.69 4.77
CA GLU A 258 22.33 -11.35 6.07
C GLU A 258 20.93 -11.56 6.65
N THR A 259 20.50 -12.83 6.76
CA THR A 259 19.15 -13.23 7.19
C THR A 259 18.86 -13.00 8.68
N ASP A 260 19.88 -12.68 9.46
CA ASP A 260 19.78 -12.24 10.85
C ASP A 260 20.70 -11.03 11.11
N GLY A 261 21.00 -10.26 10.05
CA GLY A 261 21.84 -9.07 10.12
C GLY A 261 21.11 -7.86 10.72
N GLU A 262 21.85 -6.77 10.90
CA GLU A 262 21.29 -5.52 11.43
C GLU A 262 20.13 -4.99 10.56
N LEU A 263 20.27 -5.07 9.24
CA LEU A 263 19.27 -4.58 8.29
C LEU A 263 17.95 -5.35 8.38
N PHE A 264 18.02 -6.67 8.58
CA PHE A 264 16.84 -7.50 8.84
C PHE A 264 16.23 -7.15 10.20
N ARG A 265 17.01 -7.23 11.29
CA ARG A 265 16.47 -7.10 12.66
C ARG A 265 15.89 -5.72 12.96
N ARG A 266 16.51 -4.64 12.45
CA ARG A 266 16.11 -3.25 12.75
C ARG A 266 15.15 -2.66 11.72
N PHE A 267 15.33 -3.02 10.45
CA PHE A 267 14.66 -2.36 9.33
C PHE A 267 13.79 -3.31 8.50
N GLY A 268 13.72 -4.60 8.82
CA GLY A 268 12.90 -5.58 8.11
C GLY A 268 13.30 -5.73 6.65
N VAL A 269 14.58 -5.49 6.32
CA VAL A 269 15.10 -5.61 4.95
C VAL A 269 15.44 -7.06 4.68
N VAL A 270 14.86 -7.61 3.61
CA VAL A 270 15.11 -8.99 3.15
C VAL A 270 15.50 -8.96 1.68
N VAL A 271 16.60 -9.63 1.32
CA VAL A 271 17.00 -9.77 -0.08
C VAL A 271 16.71 -11.18 -0.59
N ARG A 272 15.96 -11.27 -1.68
CA ARG A 272 15.71 -12.50 -2.43
C ARG A 272 16.65 -12.57 -3.63
N SER A 273 17.56 -13.53 -3.61
CA SER A 273 18.62 -13.66 -4.62
C SER A 273 18.80 -15.09 -5.15
N SER A 274 18.06 -16.07 -4.62
CA SER A 274 18.31 -17.49 -4.92
C SER A 274 17.78 -17.87 -6.29
N HIS A 275 16.55 -17.47 -6.61
CA HIS A 275 15.92 -17.67 -7.92
C HIS A 275 14.71 -16.74 -8.09
N LYS A 276 14.26 -16.62 -9.34
CA LYS A 276 13.03 -15.89 -9.69
C LYS A 276 11.82 -16.55 -9.02
N GLY A 277 10.87 -15.73 -8.54
CA GLY A 277 9.61 -16.18 -7.95
C GLY A 277 9.53 -16.03 -6.43
N GLN A 278 10.66 -15.92 -5.72
CA GLN A 278 10.65 -15.73 -4.26
C GLN A 278 9.98 -14.41 -3.84
N LEU A 279 10.23 -13.32 -4.58
CA LEU A 279 9.55 -12.05 -4.34
C LEU A 279 8.04 -12.15 -4.64
N ASP A 280 7.66 -12.86 -5.70
CA ASP A 280 6.26 -13.06 -6.05
C ASP A 280 5.52 -13.85 -4.95
N ALA A 281 6.17 -14.85 -4.37
CA ALA A 281 5.65 -15.59 -3.21
C ALA A 281 5.49 -14.68 -1.97
N ASP A 282 6.47 -13.80 -1.67
CA ASP A 282 6.35 -12.82 -0.59
C ASP A 282 5.19 -11.84 -0.82
N ILE A 283 5.01 -11.35 -2.05
CA ILE A 283 3.93 -10.45 -2.45
C ILE A 283 2.58 -11.16 -2.31
N ALA A 284 2.46 -12.38 -2.84
CA ALA A 284 1.25 -13.17 -2.78
C ALA A 284 0.85 -13.47 -1.33
N LEU A 285 1.82 -13.82 -0.48
CA LEU A 285 1.57 -14.10 0.93
C LEU A 285 1.11 -12.85 1.70
N LYS A 286 1.78 -11.71 1.51
CA LYS A 286 1.33 -10.42 2.07
C LYS A 286 -0.08 -10.06 1.58
N LEU A 287 -0.36 -10.23 0.29
CA LEU A 287 -1.66 -9.89 -0.29
C LEU A 287 -2.80 -10.73 0.29
N ARG A 288 -2.57 -12.03 0.49
CA ARG A 288 -3.58 -12.95 1.04
C ARG A 288 -3.72 -12.80 2.55
N VAL A 289 -2.60 -12.87 3.28
CA VAL A 289 -2.60 -12.87 4.75
C VAL A 289 -2.89 -11.48 5.29
N ALA A 290 -1.97 -10.53 5.12
CA ALA A 290 -2.13 -9.21 5.71
C ALA A 290 -3.29 -8.44 5.05
N ASN A 291 -3.20 -8.25 3.74
CA ASN A 291 -4.19 -7.42 3.04
C ASN A 291 -5.56 -8.10 2.91
N GLY A 292 -5.63 -9.42 2.77
CA GLY A 292 -6.88 -10.18 2.64
C GLY A 292 -7.68 -10.17 3.93
N THR A 293 -7.05 -10.50 5.07
CA THR A 293 -7.72 -10.40 6.38
C THR A 293 -8.13 -8.97 6.71
N HIS A 294 -7.30 -7.98 6.36
CA HIS A 294 -7.62 -6.57 6.55
C HIS A 294 -8.85 -6.12 5.74
N THR A 295 -8.93 -6.51 4.46
CA THR A 295 -10.10 -6.26 3.62
C THR A 295 -11.34 -6.94 4.19
N ALA A 296 -11.20 -8.21 4.59
CA ALA A 296 -12.30 -9.04 5.06
C ALA A 296 -12.96 -8.50 6.33
N ILE A 297 -12.17 -7.93 7.26
CA ILE A 297 -12.70 -7.36 8.50
C ILE A 297 -13.16 -5.90 8.37
N ALA A 298 -12.45 -5.09 7.56
CA ALA A 298 -12.71 -3.66 7.50
C ALA A 298 -14.11 -3.32 7.00
N HIS A 299 -14.68 -4.11 6.07
CA HIS A 299 -16.04 -3.88 5.57
C HIS A 299 -17.09 -4.14 6.66
N ALA A 300 -16.96 -5.23 7.41
CA ALA A 300 -17.86 -5.52 8.54
C ALA A 300 -17.75 -4.45 9.63
N MET A 301 -16.53 -4.04 9.97
CA MET A 301 -16.28 -2.98 10.95
C MET A 301 -16.86 -1.63 10.50
N ALA A 302 -16.62 -1.24 9.25
CA ALA A 302 -17.11 0.02 8.70
C ALA A 302 -18.65 0.05 8.69
N LEU A 303 -19.31 -1.02 8.22
CA LEU A 303 -20.77 -1.15 8.26
C LEU A 303 -21.33 -1.06 9.69
N SER A 304 -20.62 -1.62 10.66
CA SER A 304 -20.96 -1.57 12.09
C SER A 304 -20.60 -0.23 12.78
N GLY A 305 -20.16 0.79 12.03
CA GLY A 305 -19.82 2.10 12.58
C GLY A 305 -18.56 2.09 13.46
N LEU A 306 -17.66 1.14 13.27
CA LEU A 306 -16.35 1.09 13.94
C LEU A 306 -15.31 1.75 13.02
N PRO A 307 -14.96 3.03 13.22
CA PRO A 307 -14.20 3.80 12.23
C PRO A 307 -12.70 3.46 12.19
N LYS A 308 -12.19 2.71 13.17
CA LYS A 308 -10.77 2.40 13.33
C LYS A 308 -10.52 0.96 13.77
N THR A 309 -9.38 0.39 13.37
CA THR A 309 -8.98 -0.99 13.69
C THR A 309 -8.62 -1.20 15.16
N ASP A 310 -8.30 -0.14 15.91
CA ASP A 310 -8.06 -0.21 17.37
C ASP A 310 -9.29 -0.69 18.16
N ALA A 311 -10.50 -0.63 17.58
CA ALA A 311 -11.70 -1.24 18.17
C ALA A 311 -11.55 -2.77 18.40
N LEU A 312 -10.68 -3.44 17.65
CA LEU A 312 -10.41 -4.89 17.78
C LEU A 312 -9.80 -5.28 19.13
N VAL A 313 -9.20 -4.33 19.87
CA VAL A 313 -8.65 -4.60 21.22
C VAL A 313 -9.55 -4.19 22.37
N SER A 314 -10.77 -3.72 22.10
CA SER A 314 -11.68 -3.21 23.14
C SER A 314 -12.15 -4.28 24.15
N GLY A 315 -12.02 -5.56 23.83
CA GLY A 315 -12.46 -6.68 24.70
C GLY A 315 -13.98 -6.87 24.76
N THR A 316 -14.75 -6.07 24.01
CA THR A 316 -16.20 -6.19 23.82
C THR A 316 -16.57 -7.50 23.12
N ALA A 317 -17.82 -7.94 23.24
CA ALA A 317 -18.33 -9.11 22.51
C ALA A 317 -18.12 -8.97 20.99
N ALA A 318 -18.40 -7.78 20.46
CA ALA A 318 -18.14 -7.42 19.06
C ALA A 318 -16.67 -7.61 18.67
N SER A 319 -15.72 -7.08 19.46
CA SER A 319 -14.29 -7.23 19.16
C SER A 319 -13.82 -8.68 19.20
N LYS A 320 -14.31 -9.48 20.16
CA LYS A 320 -13.98 -10.91 20.26
C LYS A 320 -14.52 -11.70 19.05
N LEU A 321 -15.74 -11.39 18.62
CA LEU A 321 -16.33 -12.00 17.43
C LEU A 321 -15.53 -11.65 16.16
N LEU A 322 -15.20 -10.38 15.97
CA LEU A 322 -14.41 -9.90 14.83
C LEU A 322 -13.02 -10.54 14.77
N VAL A 323 -12.34 -10.66 15.92
CA VAL A 323 -11.03 -11.33 16.02
C VAL A 323 -11.16 -12.84 15.77
N GLY A 324 -12.18 -13.50 16.34
CA GLY A 324 -12.43 -14.93 16.07
C GLY A 324 -12.72 -15.22 14.60
N TYR A 325 -13.46 -14.33 13.93
CA TYR A 325 -13.66 -14.38 12.48
C TYR A 325 -12.35 -14.24 11.70
N LEU A 326 -11.49 -13.30 12.07
CA LEU A 326 -10.18 -13.14 11.46
C LEU A 326 -9.29 -14.38 11.61
N ASP A 327 -9.26 -14.95 12.82
CA ASP A 327 -8.48 -16.14 13.15
C ASP A 327 -8.98 -17.34 12.33
N SER A 328 -10.30 -17.53 12.26
CA SER A 328 -10.92 -18.60 11.47
C SER A 328 -10.69 -18.43 9.96
N PHE A 329 -10.86 -17.21 9.43
CA PHE A 329 -10.62 -16.94 8.01
C PHE A 329 -9.16 -17.16 7.61
N PHE A 330 -8.21 -16.83 8.48
CA PHE A 330 -6.81 -17.17 8.23
C PHE A 330 -6.59 -18.68 8.26
N GLU A 331 -6.93 -19.34 9.37
CA GLU A 331 -6.58 -20.73 9.63
C GLU A 331 -7.23 -21.71 8.64
N HIS A 332 -8.52 -21.55 8.39
CA HIS A 332 -9.29 -22.52 7.61
C HIS A 332 -9.37 -22.20 6.12
N GLN A 333 -8.99 -20.99 5.70
CA GLN A 333 -9.12 -20.58 4.30
C GLN A 333 -7.80 -20.11 3.71
N ILE A 334 -7.19 -19.05 4.26
CA ILE A 334 -5.94 -18.51 3.69
C ILE A 334 -4.80 -19.52 3.83
N ARG A 335 -4.58 -20.06 5.03
CA ARG A 335 -3.55 -21.06 5.28
C ARG A 335 -3.80 -22.32 4.45
N ALA A 336 -5.04 -22.82 4.42
CA ALA A 336 -5.40 -23.98 3.60
C ALA A 336 -5.12 -23.75 2.11
N GLY A 337 -5.47 -22.58 1.57
CA GLY A 337 -5.21 -22.21 0.18
C GLY A 337 -3.72 -22.03 -0.14
N VAL A 338 -2.93 -21.51 0.81
CA VAL A 338 -1.46 -21.44 0.68
C VAL A 338 -0.83 -22.84 0.69
N VAL A 339 -1.29 -23.74 1.56
CA VAL A 339 -0.78 -25.12 1.63
C VAL A 339 -1.20 -25.95 0.41
N ALA A 340 -2.33 -25.61 -0.22
CA ALA A 340 -2.80 -26.30 -1.42
C ALA A 340 -1.90 -26.07 -2.63
N THR A 341 -1.07 -25.02 -2.64
CA THR A 341 -0.18 -24.72 -3.76
C THR A 341 1.29 -24.88 -3.36
N ASP A 342 2.11 -25.40 -4.30
CA ASP A 342 3.57 -25.43 -4.16
C ASP A 342 4.21 -24.08 -4.56
N ASP A 343 3.39 -23.04 -4.81
CA ASP A 343 3.82 -21.73 -5.34
C ASP A 343 4.55 -20.86 -4.32
N PHE A 344 4.42 -21.22 -3.04
CA PHE A 344 5.14 -20.58 -1.98
C PHE A 344 6.26 -21.54 -1.58
N ASP A 345 7.51 -21.26 -1.97
CA ASP A 345 8.71 -21.95 -1.42
C ASP A 345 8.75 -21.95 0.13
N ALA A 346 7.82 -21.20 0.72
CA ALA A 346 7.42 -21.03 2.08
C ALA A 346 6.54 -22.19 2.59
N ALA A 347 7.13 -23.10 3.38
CA ALA A 347 6.40 -24.10 4.16
C ALA A 347 5.27 -23.46 5.00
N PRO A 348 4.20 -24.19 5.39
CA PRO A 348 3.07 -23.68 6.18
C PRO A 348 3.41 -22.72 7.34
N GLY A 349 4.59 -22.89 7.97
CA GLY A 349 5.08 -22.01 9.03
C GLY A 349 5.35 -20.55 8.63
N GLU A 350 5.57 -20.25 7.35
CA GLU A 350 5.76 -18.86 6.90
C GLU A 350 4.43 -18.09 6.84
N ALA A 351 3.35 -18.73 6.41
CA ALA A 351 2.02 -18.14 6.45
C ALA A 351 1.59 -17.84 7.89
N GLU A 352 1.86 -18.77 8.82
CA GLU A 352 1.66 -18.56 10.25
C GLU A 352 2.51 -17.42 10.79
N ALA A 353 3.78 -17.33 10.42
CA ALA A 353 4.68 -16.26 10.86
C ALA A 353 4.21 -14.88 10.36
N VAL A 354 3.79 -14.78 9.09
CA VAL A 354 3.23 -13.55 8.53
C VAL A 354 1.92 -13.19 9.23
N TYR A 355 1.06 -14.16 9.53
CA TYR A 355 -0.18 -13.89 10.24
C TYR A 355 0.07 -13.48 11.69
N GLY A 356 1.00 -14.12 12.40
CA GLY A 356 1.37 -13.76 13.76
C GLY A 356 1.88 -12.32 13.86
N ASP A 357 2.77 -11.92 12.95
CA ASP A 357 3.24 -10.53 12.83
C ASP A 357 2.09 -9.57 12.51
N TRP A 358 1.32 -9.87 11.45
CA TRP A 358 0.23 -9.03 10.99
C TRP A 358 -0.87 -8.86 12.03
N ARG A 359 -1.30 -9.95 12.67
CA ARG A 359 -2.35 -9.94 13.69
C ARG A 359 -1.96 -9.02 14.85
N LYS A 360 -0.71 -9.08 15.32
CA LYS A 360 -0.18 -8.19 16.36
C LYS A 360 -0.30 -6.71 15.95
N ARG A 361 0.06 -6.39 14.71
CA ARG A 361 -0.02 -5.05 14.11
C ARG A 361 -1.46 -4.57 13.93
N LEU A 362 -2.33 -5.43 13.40
CA LEU A 362 -3.75 -5.14 13.21
C LEU A 362 -4.46 -4.84 14.53
N THR A 363 -4.07 -5.55 15.60
CA THR A 363 -4.57 -5.31 16.96
C THR A 363 -3.72 -4.31 17.74
N HIS A 364 -3.02 -3.39 17.08
CA HIS A 364 -2.25 -2.37 17.79
C HIS A 364 -3.15 -1.28 18.37
N ALA A 365 -3.29 -1.26 19.70
CA ALA A 365 -4.18 -0.35 20.45
C ALA A 365 -3.94 1.16 20.24
N HIS A 366 -2.76 1.56 19.79
CA HIS A 366 -2.34 2.96 19.67
C HIS A 366 -2.03 3.37 18.22
N PHE A 367 -2.28 2.47 17.27
CA PHE A 367 -2.00 2.68 15.85
C PHE A 367 -3.14 2.19 14.95
N GLY A 368 -4.38 2.57 15.31
CA GLY A 368 -5.58 2.21 14.55
C GLY A 368 -5.66 2.86 13.18
N LEU A 369 -5.95 2.07 12.16
CA LEU A 369 -6.21 2.52 10.79
C LEU A 369 -7.70 2.76 10.54
N SER A 370 -8.03 3.74 9.70
CA SER A 370 -9.42 4.02 9.36
C SER A 370 -10.02 2.91 8.51
N THR A 371 -11.09 2.27 9.01
CA THR A 371 -11.78 1.15 8.34
C THR A 371 -12.35 1.57 6.99
N PHE A 372 -13.00 2.72 6.93
CA PHE A 372 -13.51 3.31 5.70
C PHE A 372 -12.42 3.69 4.67
N PHE A 373 -11.21 4.04 5.10
CA PHE A 373 -10.08 4.19 4.18
C PHE A 373 -9.65 2.84 3.60
N ILE A 374 -9.64 1.80 4.45
CA ILE A 374 -9.29 0.44 4.06
C ILE A 374 -10.32 -0.14 3.07
N THR A 375 -11.61 0.17 3.21
CA THR A 375 -12.69 -0.34 2.33
C THR A 375 -12.74 0.30 0.94
N GLN A 376 -12.03 1.41 0.70
CA GLN A 376 -11.99 2.02 -0.63
C GLN A 376 -11.47 1.05 -1.70
N ASN A 377 -12.03 1.09 -2.91
CA ASN A 377 -11.76 0.12 -3.98
C ASN A 377 -12.01 -1.35 -3.54
N GLY A 378 -12.99 -1.56 -2.65
CA GLY A 378 -13.30 -2.86 -2.04
C GLY A 378 -13.52 -3.99 -3.04
N ALA A 379 -14.19 -3.72 -4.17
CA ALA A 379 -14.45 -4.72 -5.22
C ALA A 379 -13.14 -5.32 -5.77
N ALA A 380 -12.23 -4.47 -6.23
CA ALA A 380 -10.94 -4.89 -6.78
C ALA A 380 -10.06 -5.53 -5.70
N LYS A 381 -10.05 -4.96 -4.49
CA LYS A 381 -9.35 -5.53 -3.33
C LYS A 381 -9.82 -6.94 -3.01
N GLY A 382 -11.12 -7.23 -3.13
CA GLY A 382 -11.66 -8.58 -3.00
C GLY A 382 -11.00 -9.57 -3.97
N GLY A 383 -10.96 -9.24 -5.27
CA GLY A 383 -10.36 -10.13 -6.28
C GLY A 383 -8.86 -10.31 -6.21
N ILE A 384 -8.10 -9.30 -5.76
CA ILE A 384 -6.64 -9.42 -5.67
C ILE A 384 -6.14 -9.95 -4.32
N ARG A 385 -6.97 -9.92 -3.26
CA ARG A 385 -6.57 -10.32 -1.89
C ARG A 385 -7.29 -11.57 -1.38
N ILE A 386 -8.55 -11.78 -1.77
CA ILE A 386 -9.38 -12.93 -1.35
C ILE A 386 -9.54 -13.92 -2.51
N GLY A 387 -9.74 -13.40 -3.74
CA GLY A 387 -9.90 -14.19 -4.96
C GLY A 387 -8.86 -15.29 -5.17
N PRO A 388 -7.55 -15.05 -4.99
CA PRO A 388 -6.54 -16.09 -5.19
C PRO A 388 -6.69 -17.25 -4.21
N THR A 389 -6.96 -16.98 -2.93
CA THR A 389 -7.24 -18.03 -1.93
C THR A 389 -8.44 -18.88 -2.35
N VAL A 390 -9.53 -18.25 -2.77
CA VAL A 390 -10.72 -18.96 -3.26
C VAL A 390 -10.41 -19.79 -4.50
N GLY A 391 -9.66 -19.22 -5.43
CA GLY A 391 -9.29 -19.91 -6.66
C GLY A 391 -8.46 -21.14 -6.42
N ASP A 392 -7.50 -21.08 -5.49
CA ASP A 392 -6.65 -22.21 -5.15
C ASP A 392 -7.43 -23.30 -4.41
N LEU A 393 -8.28 -22.94 -3.44
CA LEU A 393 -9.13 -23.89 -2.75
C LEU A 393 -10.03 -24.65 -3.73
N LEU A 394 -10.80 -23.91 -4.54
CA LEU A 394 -11.73 -24.52 -5.50
C LEU A 394 -11.00 -25.28 -6.62
N GLY A 395 -9.85 -24.79 -7.08
CA GLY A 395 -9.02 -25.45 -8.08
C GLY A 395 -8.46 -26.79 -7.62
N HIS A 396 -8.27 -26.96 -6.31
CA HIS A 396 -7.79 -28.20 -5.68
C HIS A 396 -8.93 -29.03 -5.05
N GLY A 397 -10.20 -28.67 -5.29
CA GLY A 397 -11.36 -29.40 -4.74
C GLY A 397 -11.51 -29.28 -3.23
N LEU A 398 -10.94 -28.24 -2.61
CA LEU A 398 -11.07 -27.93 -1.20
C LEU A 398 -12.30 -27.04 -0.94
N PRO A 399 -12.94 -27.17 0.23
CA PRO A 399 -14.13 -26.40 0.55
C PRO A 399 -13.81 -24.92 0.80
N VAL A 400 -14.75 -24.07 0.38
CA VAL A 400 -14.78 -22.65 0.78
C VAL A 400 -15.73 -22.50 1.95
N ALA A 401 -15.28 -21.88 3.03
CA ALA A 401 -16.03 -21.77 4.27
C ALA A 401 -16.94 -20.53 4.31
N CYS A 402 -17.90 -20.54 5.23
CA CYS A 402 -18.82 -19.43 5.47
C CYS A 402 -18.11 -18.12 5.79
N SER A 403 -16.93 -18.15 6.43
CA SER A 403 -16.10 -16.96 6.66
C SER A 403 -15.76 -16.22 5.36
N THR A 404 -15.45 -16.96 4.30
CA THR A 404 -15.11 -16.39 2.98
C THR A 404 -16.33 -15.81 2.29
N ALA A 405 -17.46 -16.53 2.35
CA ALA A 405 -18.72 -16.04 1.80
C ALA A 405 -19.16 -14.74 2.49
N PHE A 406 -18.99 -14.67 3.82
CA PHE A 406 -19.27 -13.47 4.60
C PHE A 406 -18.39 -12.28 4.18
N ALA A 407 -17.07 -12.49 4.00
CA ALA A 407 -16.15 -11.43 3.56
C ALA A 407 -16.62 -10.79 2.25
N LEU A 408 -16.98 -11.62 1.26
CA LEU A 408 -17.44 -11.17 -0.06
C LEU A 408 -18.83 -10.50 0.03
N ALA A 409 -19.73 -11.03 0.84
CA ALA A 409 -21.05 -10.43 1.08
C ALA A 409 -20.96 -9.06 1.75
N ALA A 410 -20.06 -8.89 2.74
CA ALA A 410 -19.83 -7.61 3.40
C ALA A 410 -19.25 -6.55 2.45
N ILE A 411 -18.36 -6.95 1.52
CA ILE A 411 -17.87 -6.07 0.45
C ILE A 411 -19.05 -5.60 -0.42
N LEU A 412 -19.88 -6.53 -0.90
CA LEU A 412 -21.03 -6.17 -1.73
C LEU A 412 -22.01 -5.27 -0.99
N ARG A 413 -22.32 -5.56 0.28
CA ARG A 413 -23.19 -4.73 1.13
C ARG A 413 -22.64 -3.32 1.30
N PHE A 414 -21.33 -3.17 1.46
CA PHE A 414 -20.71 -1.85 1.54
C PHE A 414 -20.83 -1.08 0.23
N LEU A 415 -20.75 -1.77 -0.91
CA LEU A 415 -20.82 -1.19 -2.25
C LEU A 415 -22.25 -0.98 -2.78
N THR A 416 -23.28 -1.24 -1.95
CA THR A 416 -24.68 -1.00 -2.29
C THR A 416 -25.08 0.44 -1.99
N PRO A 417 -25.55 1.23 -2.98
CA PRO A 417 -26.04 2.59 -2.75
C PRO A 417 -27.35 2.64 -1.95
N ALA A 418 -27.52 3.66 -1.11
CA ALA A 418 -28.75 3.90 -0.36
C ALA A 418 -29.90 4.37 -1.29
N HIS A 419 -31.11 3.90 -1.01
CA HIS A 419 -32.31 4.11 -1.85
C HIS A 419 -32.89 5.54 -1.79
N GLU A 420 -32.88 6.20 -0.61
CA GLU A 420 -33.77 7.36 -0.35
C GLU A 420 -33.10 8.74 -0.27
N ARG A 421 -31.77 8.83 -0.21
CA ARG A 421 -31.08 10.13 -0.13
C ARG A 421 -30.44 10.47 -1.46
N GLY A 422 -31.28 10.76 -2.46
CA GLY A 422 -30.93 11.37 -3.75
C GLY A 422 -29.50 11.05 -4.17
N ALA A 423 -29.23 9.77 -4.43
CA ALA A 423 -27.93 9.30 -4.92
C ALA A 423 -27.71 9.96 -6.27
N SER A 424 -27.21 11.19 -6.24
CA SER A 424 -26.71 11.85 -7.41
C SER A 424 -25.61 10.94 -7.91
N SER A 425 -25.86 10.31 -9.06
CA SER A 425 -24.81 10.12 -10.04
C SER A 425 -24.29 11.52 -10.38
N GLY A 426 -23.57 12.15 -9.46
CA GLY A 426 -22.65 13.21 -9.81
C GLY A 426 -21.76 12.60 -10.87
N SER A 427 -21.39 13.39 -11.88
CA SER A 427 -20.43 13.02 -12.93
C SER A 427 -19.05 12.53 -12.43
N SER A 428 -18.90 12.33 -11.11
CA SER A 428 -17.68 11.98 -10.36
C SER A 428 -17.55 10.50 -9.97
N GLY A 429 -18.57 9.65 -10.17
CA GLY A 429 -18.48 8.21 -9.82
C GLY A 429 -18.45 7.89 -8.32
N VAL A 430 -18.98 8.80 -7.49
CA VAL A 430 -19.10 8.64 -6.04
C VAL A 430 -20.51 8.21 -5.67
N TYR A 431 -20.63 7.22 -4.79
CA TYR A 431 -21.89 6.67 -4.29
C TYR A 431 -21.97 6.84 -2.78
N ARG A 432 -23.20 6.88 -2.24
CA ARG A 432 -23.45 6.92 -0.79
C ARG A 432 -24.11 5.63 -0.33
N GLY A 433 -23.51 4.98 0.66
CA GLY A 433 -24.06 3.81 1.36
C GLY A 433 -24.62 4.17 2.74
N TRP A 434 -25.06 3.16 3.49
CA TRP A 434 -25.64 3.32 4.83
C TRP A 434 -25.08 2.31 5.83
N LEU A 435 -24.88 2.78 7.06
CA LEU A 435 -24.42 2.00 8.20
C LEU A 435 -25.53 1.10 8.75
N ASP A 436 -25.15 0.04 9.46
CA ASP A 436 -26.09 -0.83 10.14
C ASP A 436 -26.73 -0.10 11.34
N GLY A 437 -28.01 -0.39 11.63
CA GLY A 437 -28.71 0.13 12.83
C GLY A 437 -29.25 1.56 12.74
N GLY A 438 -29.20 2.21 11.57
CA GLY A 438 -29.91 3.44 11.18
C GLY A 438 -30.27 4.48 12.25
N GLY A 439 -29.51 5.59 12.30
CA GLY A 439 -29.96 6.89 12.82
C GLY A 439 -29.89 7.05 14.34
N ALA A 440 -28.70 7.35 14.88
CA ALA A 440 -28.64 8.08 16.14
C ALA A 440 -29.21 9.50 15.90
N THR A 441 -29.93 10.05 16.87
CA THR A 441 -30.26 11.50 16.84
C THR A 441 -28.95 12.27 16.68
N PRO A 442 -28.81 13.14 15.66
CA PRO A 442 -27.56 13.84 15.41
C PRO A 442 -27.20 14.66 16.64
N ASN A 443 -26.06 14.38 17.26
CA ASN A 443 -25.43 15.37 18.12
C ASN A 443 -24.74 16.36 17.18
N GLU A 444 -25.08 17.65 17.26
CA GLU A 444 -24.57 18.72 16.38
C GLU A 444 -23.03 18.84 16.35
N GLU A 445 -22.33 18.16 17.28
CA GLU A 445 -20.87 18.12 17.37
C GLU A 445 -20.20 17.04 16.51
N GLN A 446 -20.93 16.08 15.93
CA GLN A 446 -20.37 15.04 15.07
C GLN A 446 -20.41 15.47 13.60
N ARG A 447 -19.39 16.21 13.17
CA ARG A 447 -19.22 16.61 11.77
C ARG A 447 -18.78 15.44 10.90
N ALA A 448 -19.27 15.41 9.66
CA ALA A 448 -18.76 14.52 8.61
C ALA A 448 -17.23 14.59 8.53
N VAL A 449 -16.60 13.41 8.53
CA VAL A 449 -15.14 13.29 8.46
C VAL A 449 -14.76 13.01 7.01
N ALA A 450 -13.92 13.88 6.43
CA ALA A 450 -13.43 13.75 5.07
C ALA A 450 -12.05 13.07 5.02
N TYR A 451 -11.86 12.24 4.00
CA TYR A 451 -10.59 11.60 3.65
C TYR A 451 -9.78 12.47 2.68
N ALA A 452 -8.50 12.14 2.53
CA ALA A 452 -7.59 12.83 1.61
C ALA A 452 -8.01 12.72 0.13
N ASP A 453 -8.82 11.74 -0.24
CA ASP A 453 -9.35 11.53 -1.61
C ASP A 453 -10.69 12.24 -1.87
N GLY A 454 -11.18 13.00 -0.87
CA GLY A 454 -12.41 13.78 -0.92
C GLY A 454 -13.68 13.00 -0.57
N LEU A 455 -13.59 11.72 -0.20
CA LEU A 455 -14.74 10.96 0.30
C LEU A 455 -15.02 11.30 1.76
N SER A 456 -16.24 11.04 2.22
CA SER A 456 -16.64 11.34 3.60
C SER A 456 -17.55 10.28 4.22
N TYR A 457 -17.67 10.31 5.54
CA TYR A 457 -18.65 9.53 6.28
C TYR A 457 -19.17 10.33 7.47
N ASP A 458 -20.35 9.94 7.94
CA ASP A 458 -21.00 10.53 9.09
C ASP A 458 -21.65 9.41 9.91
N LEU A 459 -21.10 9.17 11.10
CA LEU A 459 -21.60 8.14 12.01
C LEU A 459 -22.93 8.53 12.66
N GLY A 460 -23.16 9.83 12.89
CA GLY A 460 -24.41 10.32 13.48
C GLY A 460 -25.58 10.19 12.51
N GLU A 461 -25.35 10.59 11.25
CA GLU A 461 -26.32 10.48 10.16
C GLU A 461 -26.36 9.09 9.50
N GLY A 462 -25.48 8.17 9.88
CA GLY A 462 -25.52 6.77 9.45
C GLY A 462 -25.14 6.51 7.99
N TRP A 463 -24.27 7.32 7.38
CA TRP A 463 -23.88 7.16 5.96
C TRP A 463 -22.38 7.26 5.71
N TYR A 464 -21.95 6.76 4.56
CA TYR A 464 -20.57 6.88 4.06
C TYR A 464 -20.56 6.99 2.54
N GLU A 465 -19.47 7.53 2.00
CA GLU A 465 -19.21 7.62 0.56
C GLU A 465 -18.15 6.61 0.11
N PHE A 466 -18.30 6.12 -1.11
CA PHE A 466 -17.37 5.19 -1.73
C PHE A 466 -17.29 5.39 -3.25
N ARG A 467 -16.21 4.90 -3.86
CA ARG A 467 -16.07 4.75 -5.31
C ARG A 467 -15.89 3.29 -5.68
N CYS A 468 -16.29 2.94 -6.90
CA CYS A 468 -16.10 1.60 -7.43
C CYS A 468 -15.95 1.65 -8.95
N ASP A 469 -14.78 1.25 -9.44
CA ASP A 469 -14.48 1.16 -10.88
C ASP A 469 -14.75 -0.24 -11.46
N CYS A 470 -15.41 -1.11 -10.69
CA CYS A 470 -15.76 -2.46 -11.14
C CYS A 470 -16.98 -2.40 -12.05
N GLY A 471 -16.80 -2.76 -13.33
CA GLY A 471 -17.89 -3.11 -14.24
C GLY A 471 -18.18 -4.60 -14.17
N VAL A 472 -19.46 -4.97 -14.16
CA VAL A 472 -19.95 -6.33 -14.26
C VAL A 472 -20.75 -6.50 -15.55
N GLU A 473 -20.76 -7.71 -16.09
CA GLU A 473 -21.54 -8.04 -17.29
C GLU A 473 -22.84 -8.72 -16.87
N LEU A 474 -23.97 -8.08 -17.16
CA LEU A 474 -25.32 -8.60 -16.92
C LEU A 474 -26.10 -8.55 -18.22
N ASP A 475 -26.68 -9.68 -18.63
CA ASP A 475 -27.42 -9.81 -19.90
C ASP A 475 -26.64 -9.33 -21.15
N GLY A 476 -25.31 -9.44 -21.10
CA GLY A 476 -24.41 -9.02 -22.18
C GLY A 476 -24.01 -7.54 -22.15
N GLU A 477 -24.48 -6.76 -21.17
CA GLU A 477 -24.23 -5.33 -21.06
C GLU A 477 -23.29 -4.99 -19.88
N PRO A 478 -22.26 -4.16 -20.10
CA PRO A 478 -21.36 -3.71 -19.04
C PRO A 478 -22.07 -2.69 -18.13
N THR A 479 -22.24 -3.05 -16.87
CA THR A 479 -22.92 -2.23 -15.86
C THR A 479 -21.99 -1.95 -14.69
N PRO A 480 -21.88 -0.71 -14.18
CA PRO A 480 -21.15 -0.45 -12.94
C PRO A 480 -21.72 -1.27 -11.78
N LEU A 481 -20.86 -1.94 -11.00
CA LEU A 481 -21.28 -2.83 -9.92
C LEU A 481 -22.26 -2.17 -8.93
N PRO A 482 -22.06 -0.92 -8.44
CA PRO A 482 -23.02 -0.28 -7.54
C PRO A 482 -24.40 -0.07 -8.17
N VAL A 483 -24.46 0.17 -9.49
CA VAL A 483 -25.72 0.32 -10.24
C VAL A 483 -26.43 -1.02 -10.35
N ALA A 484 -25.70 -2.09 -10.65
CA ALA A 484 -26.24 -3.45 -10.70
C ALA A 484 -26.76 -3.92 -9.34
N LEU A 485 -26.02 -3.66 -8.26
CA LEU A 485 -26.43 -3.97 -6.89
C LEU A 485 -27.68 -3.20 -6.49
N ALA A 486 -27.74 -1.89 -6.80
CA ALA A 486 -28.93 -1.10 -6.59
C ALA A 486 -30.12 -1.72 -7.34
N ALA A 487 -30.01 -1.98 -8.65
CA ALA A 487 -31.08 -2.55 -9.45
C ALA A 487 -31.59 -3.89 -8.86
N ALA A 488 -30.68 -4.77 -8.43
CA ALA A 488 -31.03 -6.05 -7.80
C ALA A 488 -31.79 -5.88 -6.46
N VAL A 489 -31.46 -4.85 -5.67
CA VAL A 489 -32.19 -4.54 -4.43
C VAL A 489 -33.58 -3.96 -4.70
N HIS A 490 -33.77 -3.23 -5.80
CA HIS A 490 -35.09 -2.72 -6.19
C HIS A 490 -36.00 -3.81 -6.75
N SER A 491 -35.44 -4.77 -7.48
CA SER A 491 -36.20 -5.85 -8.14
C SER A 491 -36.41 -7.08 -7.26
N GLY A 492 -35.45 -7.40 -6.40
CA GLY A 492 -35.53 -8.47 -5.42
C GLY A 492 -36.12 -7.97 -4.12
N GLY A 493 -37.25 -8.53 -3.68
CA GLY A 493 -37.76 -8.26 -2.34
C GLY A 493 -36.71 -8.55 -1.26
N PRO A 494 -36.71 -7.84 -0.11
CA PRO A 494 -35.72 -8.04 0.93
C PRO A 494 -35.76 -9.51 1.38
N ARG A 495 -34.61 -10.20 1.33
CA ARG A 495 -34.39 -11.62 1.70
C ARG A 495 -34.72 -12.69 0.65
N GLN A 496 -34.66 -12.38 -0.65
CA GLN A 496 -34.72 -13.43 -1.69
C GLN A 496 -33.32 -13.67 -2.28
N PRO A 497 -32.51 -14.64 -1.77
CA PRO A 497 -31.17 -14.93 -2.28
C PRO A 497 -31.10 -15.10 -3.81
N PRO A 498 -32.05 -15.82 -4.47
CA PRO A 498 -31.99 -16.01 -5.92
C PRO A 498 -32.01 -14.70 -6.73
N SER A 499 -32.59 -13.63 -6.18
CA SER A 499 -32.63 -12.32 -6.84
C SER A 499 -31.26 -11.66 -6.95
N TYR A 500 -30.27 -12.11 -6.17
CA TYR A 500 -28.93 -11.53 -6.14
C TYR A 500 -27.86 -12.41 -6.80
N GLU A 501 -28.14 -13.69 -7.06
CA GLU A 501 -27.16 -14.64 -7.61
C GLU A 501 -26.54 -14.17 -8.94
N ALA A 502 -27.34 -13.55 -9.81
CA ALA A 502 -26.85 -13.04 -11.10
C ALA A 502 -25.77 -11.95 -10.92
N VAL A 503 -26.05 -10.93 -10.11
CA VAL A 503 -25.11 -9.83 -9.85
C VAL A 503 -23.91 -10.28 -9.02
N VAL A 504 -24.11 -11.17 -8.04
CA VAL A 504 -23.03 -11.76 -7.25
C VAL A 504 -22.11 -12.59 -8.14
N GLY A 505 -22.66 -13.48 -8.95
CA GLY A 505 -21.88 -14.29 -9.90
C GLY A 505 -21.12 -13.43 -10.91
N ALA A 506 -21.74 -12.34 -11.41
CA ALA A 506 -21.09 -11.40 -12.31
C ALA A 506 -19.93 -10.66 -11.64
N TYR A 507 -20.10 -10.21 -10.39
CA TYR A 507 -19.02 -9.65 -9.57
C TYR A 507 -17.88 -10.66 -9.39
N LEU A 508 -18.18 -11.90 -8.99
CA LEU A 508 -17.16 -12.91 -8.72
C LEU A 508 -16.33 -13.23 -9.97
N ARG A 509 -16.92 -13.18 -11.17
CA ARG A 509 -16.20 -13.38 -12.45
C ARG A 509 -15.40 -12.16 -12.89
N ALA A 510 -15.84 -10.95 -12.56
CA ALA A 510 -15.26 -9.72 -13.10
C ALA A 510 -13.77 -9.58 -12.75
N PRO A 511 -12.89 -9.16 -13.70
CA PRO A 511 -11.45 -9.01 -13.44
C PRO A 511 -11.11 -7.98 -12.36
N LYS A 512 -11.89 -6.89 -12.28
CA LYS A 512 -11.82 -5.88 -11.21
C LYS A 512 -12.77 -6.17 -10.04
N GLY A 513 -13.41 -7.35 -10.06
CA GLY A 513 -14.30 -7.86 -9.03
C GLY A 513 -13.63 -9.00 -8.28
N GLY A 514 -14.27 -10.17 -8.20
CA GLY A 514 -13.71 -11.36 -7.54
C GLY A 514 -12.59 -12.07 -8.32
N ASN A 515 -12.44 -11.80 -9.63
CA ASN A 515 -11.43 -12.39 -10.50
C ASN A 515 -11.43 -13.94 -10.56
N LEU A 516 -12.59 -14.58 -10.45
CA LEU A 516 -12.77 -16.04 -10.41
C LEU A 516 -13.27 -16.62 -11.74
N SER A 517 -13.07 -15.93 -12.86
CA SER A 517 -13.57 -16.38 -14.17
C SER A 517 -13.00 -17.75 -14.60
N ALA A 518 -11.75 -18.05 -14.25
CA ALA A 518 -11.12 -19.34 -14.53
C ALA A 518 -11.80 -20.47 -13.74
N VAL A 519 -12.05 -20.25 -12.45
CA VAL A 519 -12.70 -21.21 -11.55
C VAL A 519 -14.15 -21.44 -11.95
N ALA A 520 -14.87 -20.39 -12.36
CA ALA A 520 -16.23 -20.51 -12.87
C ALA A 520 -16.32 -21.46 -14.09
N ARG A 521 -15.23 -21.60 -14.86
CA ARG A 521 -15.15 -22.55 -15.98
C ARG A 521 -14.70 -23.94 -15.56
N SER A 522 -13.71 -24.06 -14.65
CA SER A 522 -13.14 -25.35 -14.26
C SER A 522 -13.94 -26.09 -13.18
N ALA A 523 -14.62 -25.36 -12.29
CA ALA A 523 -15.39 -25.89 -11.17
C ALA A 523 -16.76 -25.18 -11.05
N PRO A 524 -17.63 -25.27 -12.07
CA PRO A 524 -18.87 -24.49 -12.13
C PRO A 524 -19.85 -24.77 -10.97
N GLY A 525 -19.89 -26.01 -10.47
CA GLY A 525 -20.74 -26.39 -9.32
C GLY A 525 -20.32 -25.68 -8.04
N SER A 526 -19.05 -25.81 -7.65
CA SER A 526 -18.51 -25.16 -6.45
C SER A 526 -18.51 -23.63 -6.57
N PHE A 527 -18.27 -23.09 -7.76
CA PHE A 527 -18.43 -21.67 -8.03
C PHE A 527 -19.88 -21.20 -7.81
N SER A 528 -20.86 -21.97 -8.30
CA SER A 528 -22.28 -21.65 -8.12
C SER A 528 -22.68 -21.71 -6.65
N ALA A 529 -22.19 -22.70 -5.90
CA ALA A 529 -22.46 -22.81 -4.47
C ALA A 529 -21.89 -21.61 -3.68
N LEU A 530 -20.66 -21.19 -3.98
CA LEU A 530 -20.09 -19.97 -3.43
C LEU A 530 -20.95 -18.73 -3.77
N ALA A 531 -21.35 -18.58 -5.04
CA ALA A 531 -22.17 -17.45 -5.46
C ALA A 531 -23.52 -17.41 -4.74
N GLY A 532 -24.18 -18.57 -4.57
CA GLY A 532 -25.41 -18.71 -3.81
C GLY A 532 -25.23 -18.37 -2.34
N ALA A 533 -24.15 -18.85 -1.71
CA ALA A 533 -23.85 -18.56 -0.31
C ALA A 533 -23.59 -17.06 -0.06
N VAL A 534 -22.80 -16.42 -0.94
CA VAL A 534 -22.57 -14.97 -0.90
C VAL A 534 -23.89 -14.21 -1.10
N ALA A 535 -24.72 -14.63 -2.05
CA ALA A 535 -26.03 -14.03 -2.29
C ALA A 535 -26.97 -14.15 -1.08
N ALA A 536 -26.95 -15.29 -0.38
CA ALA A 536 -27.76 -15.51 0.83
C ALA A 536 -27.37 -14.57 1.98
N LEU A 537 -26.07 -14.43 2.25
CA LEU A 537 -25.58 -13.52 3.29
C LEU A 537 -25.80 -12.05 2.90
N TYR A 538 -25.52 -11.70 1.65
CA TYR A 538 -25.77 -10.36 1.12
C TYR A 538 -27.25 -9.98 1.22
N ALA A 539 -28.17 -10.88 0.86
CA ALA A 539 -29.61 -10.69 0.95
C ALA A 539 -30.08 -10.34 2.37
N ARG A 540 -29.50 -11.00 3.38
CA ARG A 540 -29.81 -10.69 4.79
C ARG A 540 -29.36 -9.28 5.17
N MET A 541 -28.14 -8.89 4.79
CA MET A 541 -27.58 -7.59 5.14
C MET A 541 -28.32 -6.42 4.47
N VAL A 542 -28.73 -6.57 3.20
CA VAL A 542 -29.51 -5.51 2.52
C VAL A 542 -30.97 -5.46 3.01
N ALA A 543 -31.48 -6.56 3.58
CA ALA A 543 -32.79 -6.60 4.22
C ALA A 543 -32.81 -5.99 5.64
N GLY A 544 -31.66 -5.58 6.17
CA GLY A 544 -31.54 -4.85 7.43
C GLY A 544 -30.92 -5.62 8.59
N ASP A 545 -30.52 -6.89 8.42
CA ASP A 545 -29.71 -7.58 9.43
C ASP A 545 -28.32 -6.89 9.50
N ALA A 546 -27.86 -6.52 10.70
CA ALA A 546 -26.52 -5.93 10.85
C ALA A 546 -25.43 -6.95 10.48
N ALA A 547 -24.35 -6.50 9.83
CA ALA A 547 -23.27 -7.39 9.39
C ALA A 547 -22.65 -8.16 10.56
N ILE A 548 -22.55 -7.54 11.74
CA ILE A 548 -22.03 -8.20 12.94
C ILE A 548 -22.96 -9.27 13.51
N ASP A 549 -24.28 -9.10 13.37
CA ASP A 549 -25.27 -10.10 13.79
C ASP A 549 -25.33 -11.26 12.80
N VAL A 550 -25.22 -10.97 11.50
CA VAL A 550 -25.04 -12.00 10.47
C VAL A 550 -23.80 -12.82 10.80
N LEU A 551 -22.67 -12.18 11.09
CA LEU A 551 -21.43 -12.85 11.47
C LEU A 551 -21.59 -13.72 12.72
N GLY A 552 -22.24 -13.20 13.77
CA GLY A 552 -22.44 -13.90 15.04
C GLY A 552 -23.32 -15.15 14.94
N GLY A 553 -24.12 -15.28 13.87
CA GLY A 553 -24.95 -16.44 13.59
C GLY A 553 -24.32 -17.48 12.66
N LEU A 554 -23.08 -17.30 12.21
CA LEU A 554 -22.41 -18.22 11.29
C LEU A 554 -21.55 -19.25 12.01
N ASP A 555 -21.62 -20.49 11.52
CA ASP A 555 -20.54 -21.44 11.70
C ASP A 555 -19.43 -21.09 10.69
N LEU A 556 -18.39 -20.41 11.16
CA LEU A 556 -17.35 -19.82 10.31
C LEU A 556 -16.54 -20.85 9.54
N GLU A 557 -16.43 -22.07 10.07
CA GLU A 557 -15.62 -23.16 9.53
C GLU A 557 -16.42 -24.08 8.58
N ALA A 558 -17.75 -24.06 8.67
CA ALA A 558 -18.62 -24.85 7.81
C ALA A 558 -18.46 -24.47 6.33
N SER A 559 -18.55 -25.47 5.44
CA SER A 559 -18.63 -25.24 3.99
C SER A 559 -19.77 -24.27 3.68
N CYS A 560 -19.52 -23.31 2.79
CA CYS A 560 -20.53 -22.34 2.39
C CYS A 560 -21.74 -22.98 1.71
N ASP A 561 -21.63 -24.23 1.25
CA ASP A 561 -22.73 -25.01 0.69
C ASP A 561 -23.92 -25.12 1.66
N CYS A 562 -23.67 -25.13 2.97
CA CYS A 562 -24.73 -25.20 3.99
C CYS A 562 -25.66 -23.97 3.97
N LEU A 563 -25.24 -22.87 3.35
CA LEU A 563 -26.04 -21.65 3.20
C LEU A 563 -26.95 -21.65 1.97
N VAL A 564 -26.73 -22.60 1.04
CA VAL A 564 -27.51 -22.73 -0.20
C VAL A 564 -28.58 -23.81 -0.06
N ASP A 565 -28.29 -24.87 0.70
CA ASP A 565 -29.21 -25.99 0.93
C ASP A 565 -30.37 -25.68 1.91
N GLY A 566 -30.41 -24.46 2.44
CA GLY A 566 -31.47 -23.96 3.32
C GLY A 566 -32.71 -23.50 2.57
N LYS A 567 -33.64 -24.43 2.33
CA LYS A 567 -35.08 -24.11 2.44
C LYS A 567 -35.43 -23.66 3.85
#